data_AF-A0A4S8ML06-F1
#
_entry.id   AF-A0A4S8ML06-F1
#
_cell.length_a   1.000
_cell.length_b   1.000
_cell.length_c   1.000
_cell.angle_alpha   90.00
_cell.angle_beta   90.00
_cell.angle_gamma   90.00
#
_symmetry.space_group_name_H-M   'P 1'
#
loop_
_entity.id
_entity.type
_entity.pdbx_description
1 polymer ?
#
loop_
_entity_poly.entity_id
_entity_poly.type
_entity_poly.pdbx_seq_one_letter_code
_entity_poly.pdbx_strand_id
1 'polypeptide(L)'
;MAIVRAIISNVEYHSHLVQVSGSLEWVPKALTEQVIYIEDLQRQVKRMKEVVEDMEETTREKKEMRTSMVKRVAGRVVGKKEVLMARVDKEERQVQIVHLSILLSRVFSTCREYEKALQHETQERARQRLLEDMIEEATRVRCELEAKTELRFFVQRSLSTLYSNVFSLASAKSRAGEFPQNDQVEILLRAAKDNYASLQGQINANEAVLKLLEEADDSIIVTLKYLEACLTQYALWGVRRNGDTGVLSEIGRDLRSAAKAALRAELSFDGARIAEPMIQPLPPLVVYRPTTPVASTTIGGNDKFSSATALATIKKNKNDIATAQKTVKFEIRSMGSRIRLLQVDLSKAENVIQETEEELTKVRREIWDEIVQIRSSSSSDCRGAVVSGRECSSLEVNLSECTLEVPGLGAEIKDKKKEAKLGCLGSEVLPPPPYEPSTAMKTSFDH
;
A
#
# COMPACT_ATOMS: atom_id res chain seq x y z
N MET A 1 32.71 -29.91 21.87
CA MET A 1 33.92 -29.83 20.99
C MET A 1 33.64 -29.88 19.48
N ALA A 2 32.56 -30.50 19.00
CA ALA A 2 32.26 -30.48 17.55
C ALA A 2 31.93 -29.06 17.05
N ILE A 3 31.20 -28.27 17.84
CA ILE A 3 30.85 -26.86 17.55
C ILE A 3 32.11 -26.02 17.39
N VAL A 4 33.03 -26.08 18.36
CA VAL A 4 34.28 -25.30 18.36
C VAL A 4 35.08 -25.56 17.08
N ARG A 5 35.19 -26.82 16.63
CA ARG A 5 35.88 -27.14 15.36
C ARG A 5 35.17 -26.56 14.15
N ALA A 6 33.84 -26.63 14.11
CA ALA A 6 33.04 -26.08 13.02
C ALA A 6 33.11 -24.53 12.97
N ILE A 7 33.18 -23.87 14.12
CA ILE A 7 33.42 -22.43 14.21
C ILE A 7 34.80 -22.11 13.63
N ILE A 8 35.84 -22.80 14.11
CA ILE A 8 37.23 -22.62 13.65
C ILE A 8 37.37 -22.82 12.14
N SER A 9 36.67 -23.79 11.54
CA SER A 9 36.75 -24.04 10.09
C SER A 9 36.04 -23.00 9.23
N ASN A 10 35.15 -22.18 9.81
CA ASN A 10 34.34 -21.21 9.08
C ASN A 10 34.66 -19.74 9.44
N VAL A 11 35.70 -19.48 10.24
CA VAL A 11 36.01 -18.13 10.76
C VAL A 11 36.19 -17.09 9.66
N GLU A 12 36.95 -17.42 8.61
CA GLU A 12 37.22 -16.49 7.52
C GLU A 12 35.95 -16.12 6.76
N TYR A 13 35.10 -17.12 6.49
CA TYR A 13 33.82 -16.91 5.82
C TYR A 13 32.85 -16.07 6.67
N HIS A 14 32.76 -16.36 7.98
CA HIS A 14 31.97 -15.56 8.91
C HIS A 14 32.45 -14.11 8.98
N SER A 15 33.75 -13.88 9.14
CA SER A 15 34.35 -12.55 9.18
C SER A 15 34.03 -11.74 7.92
N HIS A 16 34.14 -12.37 6.74
CA HIS A 16 33.78 -11.74 5.48
C HIS A 16 32.29 -11.36 5.43
N LEU A 17 31.39 -12.27 5.82
CA LEU A 17 29.95 -11.99 5.83
C LEU A 17 29.59 -10.87 6.82
N VAL A 18 30.19 -10.84 8.02
CA VAL A 18 29.95 -9.78 9.01
C VAL A 18 30.46 -8.43 8.50
N GLN A 19 31.63 -8.39 7.85
CA GLN A 19 32.19 -7.17 7.27
C GLN A 19 31.27 -6.60 6.17
N VAL A 20 30.82 -7.45 5.23
CA VAL A 20 29.89 -7.05 4.16
C VAL A 20 28.53 -6.65 4.74
N SER A 21 28.04 -7.35 5.77
CA SER A 21 26.80 -6.96 6.44
C SER A 21 26.91 -5.56 7.05
N GLY A 22 28.03 -5.26 7.74
CA GLY A 22 28.28 -3.96 8.36
C GLY A 22 28.38 -2.82 7.35
N SER A 23 28.99 -3.04 6.19
CA SER A 23 29.08 -2.02 5.14
C SER A 23 27.74 -1.73 4.44
N LEU A 24 26.74 -2.59 4.61
CA LEU A 24 25.40 -2.46 4.02
C LEU A 24 24.31 -2.02 5.01
N GLU A 25 24.64 -1.71 6.27
CA GLU A 25 23.63 -1.35 7.29
C GLU A 25 22.84 -0.07 6.97
N TRP A 26 23.46 0.89 6.27
CA TRP A 26 22.85 2.18 5.91
C TRP A 26 21.86 2.09 4.73
N VAL A 27 21.96 1.03 3.91
CA VAL A 27 21.27 0.92 2.62
C VAL A 27 19.74 0.97 2.74
N PRO A 28 19.08 0.25 3.67
CA PRO A 28 17.62 0.30 3.77
C PRO A 28 17.08 1.70 4.07
N LYS A 29 17.76 2.45 4.95
CA LYS A 29 17.37 3.82 5.29
C LYS A 29 17.51 4.75 4.08
N ALA A 30 18.65 4.68 3.38
CA ALA A 30 18.87 5.44 2.16
C ALA A 30 17.84 5.10 1.08
N LEU A 31 17.44 3.84 0.95
CA LEU A 31 16.39 3.43 0.01
C LEU A 31 15.05 4.09 0.34
N THR A 32 14.65 4.12 1.62
CA THR A 32 13.40 4.80 2.04
C THR A 32 13.45 6.30 1.76
N GLU A 33 14.56 6.97 2.10
CA GLU A 33 14.77 8.40 1.83
C GLU A 33 14.71 8.70 0.33
N GLN A 34 15.31 7.84 -0.50
CA GLN A 34 15.30 7.97 -1.95
C GLN A 34 13.91 7.79 -2.56
N VAL A 35 13.09 6.87 -2.03
CA VAL A 35 11.70 6.70 -2.46
C VAL A 35 10.89 7.96 -2.17
N ILE A 36 11.01 8.52 -0.97
CA ILE A 36 10.33 9.77 -0.58
C ILE A 36 10.76 10.93 -1.49
N TYR A 37 12.07 11.04 -1.78
CA TYR A 37 12.59 12.07 -2.67
C TYR A 37 12.02 11.96 -4.09
N ILE A 38 11.91 10.75 -4.65
CA ILE A 38 11.29 10.52 -5.96
C ILE A 38 9.82 10.95 -5.95
N GLU A 39 9.05 10.61 -4.91
CA GLU A 39 7.65 11.04 -4.78
C GLU A 39 7.52 12.56 -4.72
N ASP A 40 8.40 13.24 -4.00
CA ASP A 40 8.45 14.70 -3.93
C ASP A 40 8.75 15.32 -5.30
N LEU A 41 9.72 14.77 -6.05
CA LEU A 41 10.02 15.21 -7.42
C LEU A 41 8.85 14.97 -8.37
N GLN A 42 8.17 13.83 -8.29
CA GLN A 42 6.98 13.55 -9.10
C GLN A 42 5.85 14.54 -8.80
N ARG A 43 5.65 14.89 -7.52
CA ARG A 43 4.70 15.93 -7.11
C ARG A 43 5.10 17.30 -7.67
N GLN A 44 6.39 17.63 -7.72
CA GLN A 44 6.89 18.87 -8.34
C GLN A 44 6.67 18.88 -9.86
N VAL A 45 6.98 17.78 -10.56
CA VAL A 45 6.73 17.66 -12.01
C VAL A 45 5.25 17.82 -12.34
N LYS A 46 4.35 17.21 -11.54
CA LYS A 46 2.91 17.37 -11.75
C LYS A 46 2.47 18.84 -11.68
N ARG A 47 2.89 19.56 -10.62
CA ARG A 47 2.61 21.00 -10.48
C ARG A 47 3.21 21.82 -11.62
N MET A 48 4.43 21.47 -12.05
CA MET A 48 5.09 22.16 -13.16
C MET A 48 4.38 21.93 -14.49
N LYS A 49 3.85 20.73 -14.73
CA LYS A 49 3.06 20.42 -15.93
C LYS A 49 1.79 21.26 -16.00
N GLU A 50 1.08 21.42 -14.88
CA GLU A 50 -0.09 22.31 -14.79
C GLU A 50 0.31 23.76 -15.13
N VAL A 51 1.41 24.27 -14.58
CA VAL A 51 1.93 25.62 -14.90
C VAL A 51 2.33 25.76 -16.37
N VAL A 52 2.97 24.76 -16.96
CA VAL A 52 3.35 24.78 -18.38
C VAL A 52 2.10 24.78 -19.27
N GLU A 53 1.07 24.00 -18.94
CA GLU A 53 -0.20 23.95 -19.67
C GLU A 53 -0.93 25.30 -19.64
N ASP A 54 -1.03 25.93 -18.47
CA ASP A 54 -1.57 27.29 -18.32
C ASP A 54 -0.79 28.31 -19.17
N MET A 55 0.55 28.22 -19.16
CA MET A 55 1.40 29.13 -19.95
C MET A 55 1.28 28.89 -21.45
N GLU A 56 1.12 27.64 -21.89
CA GLU A 56 0.86 27.29 -23.29
C GLU A 56 -0.47 27.88 -23.79
N GLU A 57 -1.52 27.85 -22.96
CA GLU A 57 -2.80 28.47 -23.28
C GLU A 57 -2.65 29.99 -23.42
N THR A 58 -2.01 30.67 -22.45
CA THR A 58 -1.81 32.13 -22.54
C THR A 58 -0.93 32.54 -23.72
N THR A 59 0.07 31.75 -24.10
CA THR A 59 0.88 31.99 -25.31
C THR A 59 0.05 31.80 -26.57
N ARG A 60 -0.83 30.79 -26.61
CA ARG A 60 -1.75 30.55 -27.73
C ARG A 60 -2.71 31.73 -27.92
N GLU A 61 -3.35 32.21 -26.86
CA GLU A 61 -4.23 33.39 -26.90
C GLU A 61 -3.48 34.64 -27.42
N LYS A 62 -2.27 34.91 -26.90
CA LYS A 62 -1.44 36.03 -27.35
C LYS A 62 -1.01 35.91 -28.82
N LYS A 63 -0.75 34.69 -29.29
CA LYS A 63 -0.47 34.41 -30.71
C LYS A 63 -1.68 34.74 -31.59
N GLU A 64 -2.86 34.35 -31.17
CA GLU A 64 -4.12 34.63 -31.89
C GLU A 64 -4.42 36.12 -31.93
N MET A 65 -4.28 36.83 -30.80
CA MET A 65 -4.41 38.29 -30.75
C MET A 65 -3.43 38.99 -31.70
N ARG A 66 -2.15 38.60 -31.66
CA ARG A 66 -1.12 39.11 -32.57
C ARG A 66 -1.51 38.88 -34.03
N THR A 67 -1.86 37.65 -34.41
CA THR A 67 -2.20 37.33 -35.80
C THR A 67 -3.48 38.03 -36.28
N SER A 68 -4.48 38.17 -35.41
CA SER A 68 -5.71 38.93 -35.68
C SER A 68 -5.42 40.41 -35.90
N MET A 69 -4.57 41.03 -35.06
CA MET A 69 -4.16 42.42 -35.23
C MET A 69 -3.34 42.62 -36.51
N VAL A 70 -2.38 41.73 -36.79
CA VAL A 70 -1.58 41.78 -38.03
C VAL A 70 -2.48 41.65 -39.26
N LYS A 71 -3.42 40.70 -39.27
CA LYS A 71 -4.41 40.55 -40.36
C LYS A 71 -5.28 41.80 -40.53
N ARG A 72 -5.74 42.40 -39.43
CA ARG A 72 -6.54 43.64 -39.46
C ARG A 72 -5.75 44.82 -40.02
N VAL A 73 -4.49 44.97 -39.63
CA VAL A 73 -3.61 46.03 -40.16
C VAL A 73 -3.32 45.77 -41.63
N ALA A 74 -2.97 44.54 -42.02
CA ALA A 74 -2.73 44.17 -43.40
C ALA A 74 -3.95 44.41 -44.30
N GLY A 75 -5.15 43.97 -43.88
CA GLY A 75 -6.39 44.20 -44.62
C GLY A 75 -6.73 45.68 -44.79
N ARG A 76 -6.47 46.52 -43.76
CA ARG A 76 -6.65 47.98 -43.85
C ARG A 76 -5.62 48.64 -44.78
N VAL A 77 -4.38 48.20 -44.75
CA VAL A 77 -3.31 48.74 -45.61
C VAL A 77 -3.57 48.36 -47.08
N VAL A 78 -3.96 47.11 -47.36
CA VAL A 78 -4.27 46.63 -48.71
C VAL A 78 -5.53 47.29 -49.26
N GLY A 79 -6.65 47.27 -48.51
CA GLY A 79 -7.92 47.82 -48.98
C GLY A 79 -7.93 49.35 -49.15
N LYS A 80 -7.04 50.07 -48.47
CA LYS A 80 -6.89 51.52 -48.66
C LYS A 80 -5.89 51.89 -49.74
N LYS A 81 -4.97 51.00 -50.14
CA LYS A 81 -3.96 51.30 -51.17
C LYS A 81 -4.60 51.72 -52.50
N GLU A 82 -5.68 51.07 -52.90
CA GLU A 82 -6.41 51.36 -54.15
C GLU A 82 -7.18 52.69 -54.08
N VAL A 83 -7.85 52.96 -52.95
CA VAL A 83 -8.62 54.21 -52.73
C VAL A 83 -7.70 55.43 -52.62
N LEU A 84 -6.51 55.25 -52.04
CA LEU A 84 -5.54 56.33 -51.83
C LEU A 84 -4.70 56.67 -53.06
N MET A 85 -4.62 55.77 -54.04
CA MET A 85 -4.04 56.10 -55.34
C MET A 85 -4.97 57.03 -56.16
N ALA A 86 -6.26 57.12 -55.82
CA ALA A 86 -7.25 57.89 -56.56
C ALA A 86 -7.60 59.28 -55.96
N ARG A 87 -7.30 59.56 -54.69
CA ARG A 87 -7.47 60.88 -54.05
C ARG A 87 -6.21 61.26 -53.27
N VAL A 88 -5.60 62.37 -53.65
CA VAL A 88 -4.31 62.82 -53.13
C VAL A 88 -4.43 64.28 -52.67
N ASP A 89 -4.98 64.47 -51.48
CA ASP A 89 -4.85 65.73 -50.74
C ASP A 89 -3.76 65.58 -49.65
N LYS A 90 -2.93 66.61 -49.46
CA LYS A 90 -1.74 66.54 -48.59
C LYS A 90 -2.09 66.32 -47.11
N GLU A 91 -3.22 66.82 -46.65
CA GLU A 91 -3.67 66.70 -45.25
C GLU A 91 -4.14 65.28 -44.91
N GLU A 92 -4.84 64.62 -45.84
CA GLU A 92 -5.29 63.23 -45.67
C GLU A 92 -4.10 62.27 -45.52
N ARG A 93 -2.98 62.55 -46.19
CA ARG A 93 -1.73 61.80 -46.04
C ARG A 93 -1.16 61.91 -44.63
N GLN A 94 -1.15 63.11 -44.05
CA GLN A 94 -0.61 63.34 -42.69
C GLN A 94 -1.42 62.55 -41.66
N VAL A 95 -2.75 62.61 -41.73
CA VAL A 95 -3.66 61.87 -40.84
C VAL A 95 -3.47 60.35 -40.98
N GLN A 96 -3.27 59.86 -42.20
CA GLN A 96 -3.02 58.44 -42.44
C GLN A 96 -1.66 57.97 -41.91
N ILE A 97 -0.62 58.78 -42.06
CA ILE A 97 0.71 58.48 -41.51
C ILE A 97 0.63 58.35 -39.99
N VAL A 98 -0.06 59.27 -39.32
CA VAL A 98 -0.27 59.23 -37.86
C VAL A 98 -1.08 57.99 -37.45
N HIS A 99 -2.18 57.70 -38.14
CA HIS A 99 -3.00 56.53 -37.85
C HIS A 99 -2.25 55.20 -38.09
N LEU A 100 -1.43 55.12 -39.15
CA LEU A 100 -0.60 53.95 -39.43
C LEU A 100 0.48 53.76 -38.35
N SER A 101 1.11 54.85 -37.90
CA SER A 101 2.08 54.82 -36.80
C SER A 101 1.45 54.29 -35.49
N ILE A 102 0.25 54.76 -35.13
CA ILE A 102 -0.48 54.26 -33.96
C ILE A 102 -0.80 52.77 -34.08
N LEU A 103 -1.25 52.31 -35.26
CA LEU A 103 -1.54 50.90 -35.50
C LEU A 103 -0.29 50.03 -35.42
N LEU A 104 0.82 50.47 -36.00
CA LEU A 104 2.10 49.77 -35.92
C LEU A 104 2.58 49.65 -34.47
N SER A 105 2.50 50.74 -33.69
CA SER A 105 2.88 50.71 -32.27
C SER A 105 2.08 49.68 -31.46
N ARG A 106 0.78 49.52 -31.75
CA ARG A 106 -0.07 48.50 -31.11
C ARG A 106 0.31 47.08 -31.54
N VAL A 107 0.63 46.88 -32.81
CA VAL A 107 1.12 45.57 -33.27
C VAL A 107 2.45 45.23 -32.58
N PHE A 108 3.38 46.18 -32.50
CA PHE A 108 4.66 45.96 -31.81
C PHE A 108 4.50 45.64 -30.32
N SER A 109 3.57 46.29 -29.60
CA SER A 109 3.31 45.96 -28.19
C SER A 109 2.80 44.53 -28.04
N THR A 110 1.85 44.09 -28.88
CA THR A 110 1.35 42.70 -28.84
C THR A 110 2.40 41.66 -29.23
N CYS A 111 3.29 41.96 -30.19
CA CYS A 111 4.42 41.10 -30.53
C CYS A 111 5.36 40.91 -29.34
N ARG A 112 5.68 42.00 -28.62
CA ARG A 112 6.55 41.95 -27.44
C ARG A 112 5.92 41.16 -26.29
N GLU A 113 4.61 41.28 -26.08
CA GLU A 113 3.89 40.50 -25.07
C GLU A 113 3.87 39.00 -25.41
N TYR A 114 3.70 38.66 -26.69
CA TYR A 114 3.82 37.28 -27.17
C TYR A 114 5.23 36.72 -26.97
N GLU A 115 6.28 37.46 -27.33
CA GLU A 115 7.67 37.02 -27.13
C GLU A 115 8.00 36.77 -25.67
N LYS A 116 7.55 37.65 -24.76
CA LYS A 116 7.71 37.45 -23.31
C LYS A 116 7.00 36.20 -22.81
N ALA A 117 5.77 35.96 -23.28
CA ALA A 117 5.02 34.75 -22.92
C ALA A 117 5.72 33.49 -23.40
N LEU A 118 6.15 33.47 -24.66
CA LEU A 118 6.90 32.37 -25.25
C LEU A 118 8.21 32.10 -24.51
N GLN A 119 8.97 33.15 -24.15
CA GLN A 119 10.20 33.00 -23.39
C GLN A 119 9.95 32.36 -22.02
N HIS A 120 8.92 32.80 -21.30
CA HIS A 120 8.56 32.23 -20.01
C HIS A 120 8.11 30.76 -20.13
N GLU A 121 7.28 30.44 -21.13
CA GLU A 121 6.88 29.06 -21.44
C GLU A 121 8.10 28.17 -21.73
N THR A 122 9.06 28.65 -22.55
CA THR A 122 10.29 27.87 -22.82
C THR A 122 11.14 27.66 -21.59
N GLN A 123 11.18 28.63 -20.67
CA GLN A 123 11.90 28.54 -19.41
C GLN A 123 11.25 27.51 -18.48
N GLU A 124 9.93 27.52 -18.34
CA GLU A 124 9.23 26.52 -17.51
C GLU A 124 9.33 25.12 -18.10
N ARG A 125 9.25 24.96 -19.43
CA ARG A 125 9.52 23.66 -20.07
C ARG A 125 10.94 23.17 -19.81
N ALA A 126 11.93 24.06 -19.79
CA ALA A 126 13.30 23.68 -19.44
C ALA A 126 13.41 23.24 -17.97
N ARG A 127 12.72 23.91 -17.04
CA ARG A 127 12.64 23.48 -15.63
C ARG A 127 11.94 22.14 -15.47
N GLN A 128 10.86 21.91 -16.23
CA GLN A 128 10.17 20.61 -16.24
C GLN A 128 11.12 19.50 -16.68
N ARG A 129 11.86 19.68 -17.78
CA ARG A 129 12.85 18.69 -18.26
C ARG A 129 13.93 18.42 -17.22
N LEU A 130 14.45 19.45 -16.56
CA LEU A 130 15.41 19.28 -15.47
C LEU A 130 14.86 18.39 -14.35
N LEU A 131 13.61 18.61 -13.93
CA LEU A 131 12.98 17.76 -12.92
C LEU A 131 12.76 16.32 -13.42
N GLU A 132 12.44 16.13 -14.69
CA GLU A 132 12.34 14.80 -15.31
C GLU A 132 13.69 14.08 -15.34
N ASP A 133 14.79 14.79 -15.69
CA ASP A 133 16.16 14.26 -15.65
C ASP A 133 16.57 13.90 -14.21
N MET A 134 16.22 14.73 -13.22
CA MET A 134 16.46 14.46 -11.81
C MET A 134 15.69 13.23 -11.32
N ILE A 135 14.47 13.00 -11.81
CA ILE A 135 13.72 11.77 -11.52
C ILE A 135 14.44 10.57 -12.13
N GLU A 136 14.90 10.66 -13.38
CA GLU A 136 15.63 9.57 -14.02
C GLU A 136 16.86 9.18 -13.19
N GLU A 137 17.71 10.15 -12.83
CA GLU A 137 18.89 9.89 -12.02
C GLU A 137 18.52 9.35 -10.63
N ALA A 138 17.51 9.93 -9.99
CA ALA A 138 17.02 9.45 -8.71
C ALA A 138 16.53 7.99 -8.79
N THR A 139 15.89 7.60 -9.88
CA THR A 139 15.45 6.21 -10.10
C THR A 139 16.61 5.26 -10.34
N ARG A 140 17.71 5.70 -11.00
CA ARG A 140 18.94 4.90 -11.12
C ARG A 140 19.55 4.61 -9.75
N VAL A 141 19.69 5.64 -8.92
CA VAL A 141 20.17 5.49 -7.53
C VAL A 141 19.27 4.54 -6.72
N ARG A 142 17.94 4.64 -6.87
CA ARG A 142 17.00 3.71 -6.23
C ARG A 142 17.27 2.27 -6.63
N CYS A 143 17.42 1.99 -7.94
CA CYS A 143 17.73 0.65 -8.43
C CYS A 143 19.06 0.10 -7.87
N GLU A 144 20.08 0.95 -7.72
CA GLU A 144 21.35 0.54 -7.09
C GLU A 144 21.18 0.22 -5.59
N LEU A 145 20.40 1.02 -4.87
CA LEU A 145 20.08 0.78 -3.47
C LEU A 145 19.22 -0.49 -3.29
N GLU A 146 18.29 -0.77 -4.19
CA GLU A 146 17.54 -2.03 -4.25
C GLU A 146 18.48 -3.22 -4.42
N ALA A 147 19.41 -3.18 -5.37
CA ALA A 147 20.40 -4.24 -5.59
C ALA A 147 21.30 -4.46 -4.36
N LYS A 148 21.74 -3.38 -3.69
CA LYS A 148 22.50 -3.46 -2.43
C LYS A 148 21.65 -4.04 -1.28
N THR A 149 20.36 -3.76 -1.27
CA THR A 149 19.41 -4.31 -0.30
C THR A 149 19.23 -5.82 -0.50
N GLU A 150 19.11 -6.27 -1.75
CA GLU A 150 19.09 -7.70 -2.09
C GLU A 150 20.37 -8.41 -1.65
N LEU A 151 21.54 -7.79 -1.89
CA LEU A 151 22.82 -8.32 -1.42
C LEU A 151 22.86 -8.44 0.11
N ARG A 152 22.36 -7.43 0.83
CA ARG A 152 22.25 -7.47 2.29
C ARG A 152 21.38 -8.65 2.75
N PHE A 153 20.21 -8.85 2.15
CA PHE A 153 19.35 -9.99 2.46
C PHE A 153 20.03 -11.33 2.19
N PHE A 154 20.77 -11.44 1.08
CA PHE A 154 21.56 -12.63 0.78
C PHE A 154 22.63 -12.91 1.84
N VAL A 155 23.37 -11.89 2.27
CA VAL A 155 24.39 -12.00 3.32
C VAL A 155 23.77 -12.38 4.67
N GLN A 156 22.66 -11.76 5.04
CA GLN A 156 21.93 -12.06 6.28
C GLN A 156 21.40 -13.50 6.28
N ARG A 157 20.86 -13.98 5.15
CA ARG A 157 20.43 -15.37 4.98
C ARG A 157 21.61 -16.35 5.06
N SER A 158 22.74 -15.99 4.45
CA SER A 158 23.97 -16.80 4.51
C SER A 158 24.50 -16.90 5.93
N LEU A 159 24.52 -15.79 6.69
CA LEU A 159 24.86 -15.79 8.12
C LEU A 159 23.90 -16.66 8.95
N SER A 160 22.60 -16.51 8.73
CA SER A 160 21.58 -17.30 9.41
C SER A 160 21.73 -18.80 9.12
N THR A 161 22.03 -19.16 7.87
CA THR A 161 22.27 -20.54 7.45
C THR A 161 23.58 -21.09 8.04
N LEU A 162 24.64 -20.28 8.10
CA LEU A 162 25.89 -20.65 8.74
C LEU A 162 25.67 -20.93 10.23
N TYR A 163 24.97 -20.03 10.92
CA TYR A 163 24.62 -20.21 12.33
C TYR A 163 23.72 -21.42 12.54
N SER A 164 22.68 -21.62 11.73
CA SER A 164 21.86 -22.82 11.85
C SER A 164 22.70 -24.07 11.64
N ASN A 165 23.58 -24.12 10.65
CA ASN A 165 24.42 -25.30 10.40
C ASN A 165 25.36 -25.58 11.58
N VAL A 166 26.08 -24.56 12.07
CA VAL A 166 27.06 -24.73 13.15
C VAL A 166 26.40 -25.09 14.49
N PHE A 167 25.29 -24.41 14.84
CA PHE A 167 24.65 -24.57 16.15
C PHE A 167 23.57 -25.68 16.17
N SER A 168 22.83 -25.92 15.07
CA SER A 168 21.78 -26.97 15.04
C SER A 168 22.35 -28.40 14.98
N LEU A 169 23.48 -28.61 14.28
CA LEU A 169 24.15 -29.91 14.22
C LEU A 169 24.53 -30.42 15.61
N ALA A 170 24.77 -29.51 16.55
CA ALA A 170 25.09 -29.84 17.92
C ALA A 170 23.88 -29.90 18.83
N SER A 171 22.84 -29.09 18.60
CA SER A 171 21.58 -29.17 19.36
C SER A 171 20.94 -30.58 19.30
N ALA A 172 21.07 -31.28 18.16
CA ALA A 172 20.54 -32.63 17.99
C ALA A 172 21.39 -33.76 18.63
N LYS A 173 22.65 -33.51 19.00
CA LYS A 173 23.60 -34.55 19.46
C LYS A 173 24.33 -34.25 20.77
N SER A 174 24.48 -32.99 21.16
CA SER A 174 25.15 -32.59 22.41
C SER A 174 24.14 -32.51 23.54
N ARG A 175 24.52 -33.10 24.69
CA ARG A 175 23.93 -32.80 25.99
C ARG A 175 23.81 -31.28 26.12
N ALA A 176 22.62 -30.80 26.47
CA ALA A 176 22.40 -29.43 26.92
C ALA A 176 23.59 -28.94 27.78
N GLY A 177 24.21 -27.82 27.41
CA GLY A 177 25.21 -27.18 28.26
C GLY A 177 26.56 -26.77 27.67
N GLU A 178 26.84 -26.90 26.35
CA GLU A 178 28.07 -26.26 25.80
C GLU A 178 27.92 -24.73 25.78
N PHE A 179 26.74 -24.18 25.48
CA PHE A 179 26.46 -22.73 25.44
C PHE A 179 25.07 -22.39 26.02
N PRO A 180 24.93 -22.34 27.35
CA PRO A 180 23.62 -22.20 28.01
C PRO A 180 22.88 -20.91 27.63
N GLN A 181 23.61 -19.83 27.32
CA GLN A 181 23.03 -18.56 26.89
C GLN A 181 22.35 -18.68 25.52
N ASN A 182 23.00 -19.33 24.53
CA ASN A 182 22.38 -19.59 23.22
C ASN A 182 21.12 -20.45 23.36
N ASP A 183 21.20 -21.50 24.19
CA ASP A 183 20.07 -22.41 24.41
C ASP A 183 18.87 -21.68 25.03
N GLN A 184 19.12 -20.78 26.00
CA GLN A 184 18.07 -19.97 26.62
C GLN A 184 17.35 -19.06 25.61
N VAL A 185 18.11 -18.35 24.76
CA VAL A 185 17.51 -17.46 23.75
C VAL A 185 16.77 -18.27 22.68
N GLU A 186 17.27 -19.45 22.30
CA GLU A 186 16.57 -20.33 21.36
C GLU A 186 15.22 -20.82 21.91
N ILE A 187 15.15 -21.12 23.22
CA ILE A 187 13.88 -21.45 23.90
C ILE A 187 12.91 -20.27 23.86
N LEU A 188 13.39 -19.05 24.15
CA LEU A 188 12.57 -17.84 24.10
C LEU A 188 12.04 -17.57 22.68
N LEU A 189 12.90 -17.72 21.66
CA LEU A 189 12.50 -17.58 20.26
C LEU A 189 11.43 -18.61 19.86
N ARG A 190 11.57 -19.86 20.31
CA ARG A 190 10.57 -20.90 20.07
C ARG A 190 9.23 -20.55 20.74
N ALA A 191 9.27 -20.13 22.01
CA ALA A 191 8.07 -19.69 22.72
C ALA A 191 7.39 -18.48 22.06
N ALA A 192 8.16 -17.51 21.55
CA ALA A 192 7.63 -16.37 20.82
C ALA A 192 6.95 -16.78 19.50
N LYS A 193 7.55 -17.72 18.76
CA LYS A 193 6.97 -18.29 17.53
C LYS A 193 5.69 -19.07 17.80
N ASP A 194 5.64 -19.85 18.88
CA ASP A 194 4.44 -20.58 19.29
C ASP A 194 3.30 -19.62 19.68
N ASN A 195 3.63 -18.52 20.37
CA ASN A 195 2.65 -17.47 20.70
C ASN A 195 2.11 -16.78 19.44
N TYR A 196 2.97 -16.40 18.50
CA TYR A 196 2.55 -15.84 17.21
C TYR A 196 1.63 -16.79 16.44
N ALA A 197 2.00 -18.07 16.33
CA ALA A 197 1.18 -19.08 15.66
C ALA A 197 -0.19 -19.26 16.35
N SER A 198 -0.23 -19.21 17.69
CA SER A 198 -1.48 -19.25 18.47
C SER A 198 -2.37 -18.05 18.17
N LEU A 199 -1.82 -16.82 18.19
CA LEU A 199 -2.55 -15.60 17.86
C LEU A 199 -3.10 -15.62 16.44
N GLN A 200 -2.29 -16.05 15.46
CA GLN A 200 -2.73 -16.21 14.08
C GLN A 200 -3.88 -17.23 13.97
N GLY A 201 -3.80 -18.35 14.69
CA GLY A 201 -4.87 -19.33 14.78
C GLY A 201 -6.17 -18.75 15.32
N GLN A 202 -6.08 -17.92 16.38
CA GLN A 202 -7.24 -17.23 16.95
C GLN A 202 -7.85 -16.19 16.00
N ILE A 203 -7.02 -15.43 15.26
CA ILE A 203 -7.50 -14.49 14.25
C ILE A 203 -8.28 -15.24 13.17
N ASN A 204 -7.72 -16.32 12.62
CA ASN A 204 -8.36 -17.11 11.58
C ASN A 204 -9.69 -17.73 12.06
N ALA A 205 -9.75 -18.19 13.31
CA ALA A 205 -10.98 -18.69 13.92
C ALA A 205 -12.04 -17.59 14.06
N ASN A 206 -11.66 -16.40 14.56
CA ASN A 206 -12.56 -15.26 14.71
C ASN A 206 -13.05 -14.71 13.35
N GLU A 207 -12.22 -14.75 12.31
CA GLU A 207 -12.63 -14.38 10.94
C GLU A 207 -13.65 -15.36 10.37
N ALA A 208 -13.52 -16.67 10.64
CA ALA A 208 -14.51 -17.66 10.24
C ALA A 208 -15.87 -17.42 10.94
N VAL A 209 -15.83 -17.08 12.23
CA VAL A 209 -17.01 -16.70 13.01
C VAL A 209 -17.65 -15.42 12.46
N LEU A 210 -16.84 -14.40 12.14
CA LEU A 210 -17.31 -13.15 11.55
C LEU A 210 -18.07 -13.38 10.24
N LYS A 211 -17.54 -14.24 9.36
CA LYS A 211 -18.20 -14.59 8.09
C LYS A 211 -19.57 -15.25 8.29
N LEU A 212 -19.70 -16.12 9.29
CA LEU A 212 -20.99 -16.74 9.65
C LEU A 212 -21.98 -15.70 10.19
N LEU A 213 -21.52 -14.74 10.98
CA LEU A 213 -22.35 -13.64 11.47
C LEU A 213 -22.79 -12.69 10.34
N GLU A 214 -21.92 -12.41 9.37
CA GLU A 214 -22.25 -11.63 8.16
C GLU A 214 -23.29 -12.35 7.30
N GLU A 215 -23.15 -13.66 7.08
CA GLU A 215 -24.16 -14.47 6.37
C GLU A 215 -25.52 -14.44 7.10
N ALA A 216 -25.50 -14.43 8.44
CA ALA A 216 -26.70 -14.29 9.24
C ALA A 216 -27.36 -12.90 9.07
N ASP A 217 -26.60 -11.79 9.07
CA ASP A 217 -27.14 -10.44 8.82
C ASP A 217 -27.73 -10.33 7.42
N ASP A 218 -27.04 -10.84 6.40
CA ASP A 218 -27.54 -10.85 5.02
C ASP A 218 -28.86 -11.62 4.89
N SER A 219 -28.94 -12.80 5.54
CA SER A 219 -30.15 -13.61 5.57
C SER A 219 -31.30 -12.91 6.32
N ILE A 220 -31.00 -12.16 7.38
CA ILE A 220 -31.97 -11.30 8.08
C ILE A 220 -32.45 -10.15 7.19
N ILE A 221 -31.55 -9.47 6.47
CA ILE A 221 -31.91 -8.40 5.52
C ILE A 221 -32.86 -8.92 4.44
N VAL A 222 -32.57 -10.10 3.88
CA VAL A 222 -33.45 -10.75 2.91
C VAL A 222 -34.82 -11.07 3.51
N THR A 223 -34.86 -11.55 4.75
CA THR A 223 -36.10 -11.83 5.48
C THR A 223 -36.92 -10.54 5.67
N LEU A 224 -36.29 -9.45 6.07
CA LEU A 224 -36.95 -8.14 6.24
C LEU A 224 -37.52 -7.61 4.92
N LYS A 225 -36.79 -7.76 3.81
CA LYS A 225 -37.27 -7.38 2.47
C LYS A 225 -38.54 -8.14 2.08
N TYR A 226 -38.58 -9.46 2.32
CA TYR A 226 -39.79 -10.26 2.04
C TYR A 226 -40.97 -9.88 2.95
N LEU A 227 -40.71 -9.60 4.24
CA LEU A 227 -41.76 -9.15 5.16
C LEU A 227 -42.30 -7.77 4.78
N GLU A 228 -41.44 -6.87 4.29
CA GLU A 228 -41.86 -5.58 3.75
C GLU A 228 -42.71 -5.73 2.51
N ALA A 229 -42.30 -6.58 1.56
CA ALA A 229 -43.10 -6.91 0.38
C ALA A 229 -44.49 -7.42 0.79
N CYS A 230 -44.56 -8.35 1.76
CA CYS A 230 -45.83 -8.84 2.31
C CYS A 230 -46.69 -7.70 2.88
N LEU A 231 -46.11 -6.81 3.68
CA LEU A 231 -46.84 -5.67 4.28
C LEU A 231 -47.35 -4.69 3.21
N THR A 232 -46.57 -4.43 2.16
CA THR A 232 -46.99 -3.57 1.04
C THR A 232 -48.12 -4.21 0.24
N GLN A 233 -48.05 -5.52 -0.02
CA GLN A 233 -49.13 -6.26 -0.68
C GLN A 233 -50.41 -6.24 0.17
N TYR A 234 -50.31 -6.48 1.49
CA TYR A 234 -51.47 -6.35 2.38
C TYR A 234 -52.09 -4.94 2.38
N ALA A 235 -51.26 -3.89 2.31
CA ALA A 235 -51.74 -2.52 2.28
C ALA A 235 -52.39 -2.14 0.94
N LEU A 236 -51.84 -2.61 -0.19
CA LEU A 236 -52.32 -2.29 -1.53
C LEU A 236 -53.64 -2.99 -1.85
N TRP A 237 -53.75 -4.27 -1.50
CA TRP A 237 -54.88 -5.11 -1.90
C TRP A 237 -55.99 -5.19 -0.84
N GLY A 238 -55.69 -4.79 0.41
CA GLY A 238 -56.61 -4.87 1.54
C GLY A 238 -57.10 -6.29 1.85
N VAL A 239 -58.00 -6.42 2.82
CA VAL A 239 -58.75 -7.65 3.07
C VAL A 239 -59.79 -7.80 1.97
N ARG A 240 -59.39 -8.28 0.79
CA ARG A 240 -60.26 -8.27 -0.38
C ARG A 240 -61.51 -9.13 -0.12
N ARG A 241 -62.67 -8.48 -0.21
CA ARG A 241 -63.97 -8.99 0.25
C ARG A 241 -64.57 -10.10 -0.62
N ASN A 242 -64.05 -10.36 -1.82
CA ASN A 242 -64.66 -11.27 -2.80
C ASN A 242 -63.61 -12.11 -3.56
N GLY A 243 -63.37 -13.35 -3.12
CA GLY A 243 -62.99 -14.50 -3.95
C GLY A 243 -61.65 -14.55 -4.71
N ASP A 244 -60.83 -13.50 -4.70
CA ASP A 244 -59.60 -13.46 -5.51
C ASP A 244 -58.41 -14.14 -4.78
N THR A 245 -58.23 -15.45 -5.04
CA THR A 245 -57.26 -16.31 -4.34
C THR A 245 -55.80 -16.09 -4.74
N GLY A 246 -55.53 -15.37 -5.83
CA GLY A 246 -54.17 -15.15 -6.35
C GLY A 246 -53.27 -14.36 -5.39
N VAL A 247 -53.78 -13.28 -4.80
CA VAL A 247 -53.00 -12.37 -3.94
C VAL A 247 -52.56 -13.04 -2.63
N LEU A 248 -53.43 -13.84 -2.01
CA LEU A 248 -53.08 -14.60 -0.81
C LEU A 248 -52.01 -15.67 -1.09
N SER A 249 -51.99 -16.20 -2.32
CA SER A 249 -50.96 -17.15 -2.75
C SER A 249 -49.59 -16.48 -2.88
N GLU A 250 -49.54 -15.25 -3.42
CA GLU A 250 -48.32 -14.45 -3.54
C GLU A 250 -47.76 -14.06 -2.18
N ILE A 251 -48.59 -13.51 -1.28
CA ILE A 251 -48.21 -13.22 0.10
C ILE A 251 -47.69 -14.49 0.80
N GLY A 252 -48.39 -15.61 0.62
CA GLY A 252 -47.96 -16.89 1.16
C GLY A 252 -46.59 -17.35 0.64
N ARG A 253 -46.27 -17.08 -0.63
CA ARG A 253 -44.97 -17.38 -1.23
C ARG A 253 -43.87 -16.51 -0.63
N ASP A 254 -44.12 -15.22 -0.43
CA ASP A 254 -43.14 -14.30 0.16
C ASP A 254 -42.91 -14.63 1.64
N LEU A 255 -43.96 -14.97 2.40
CA LEU A 255 -43.83 -15.45 3.79
C LEU A 255 -43.03 -16.76 3.90
N ARG A 256 -43.22 -17.70 2.97
CA ARG A 256 -42.40 -18.93 2.93
C ARG A 256 -40.93 -18.62 2.61
N SER A 257 -40.69 -17.67 1.71
CA SER A 257 -39.34 -17.22 1.35
C SER A 257 -38.67 -16.52 2.54
N ALA A 258 -39.40 -15.66 3.26
CA ALA A 258 -38.97 -15.06 4.51
C ALA A 258 -38.65 -16.13 5.57
N ALA A 259 -39.50 -17.13 5.77
CA ALA A 259 -39.27 -18.19 6.74
C ALA A 259 -38.03 -19.04 6.42
N LYS A 260 -37.74 -19.29 5.13
CA LYS A 260 -36.53 -19.99 4.69
C LYS A 260 -35.27 -19.16 4.95
N ALA A 261 -35.33 -17.86 4.67
CA ALA A 261 -34.21 -16.95 4.94
C ALA A 261 -33.95 -16.78 6.44
N ALA A 262 -35.01 -16.69 7.26
CA ALA A 262 -34.91 -16.64 8.72
C ALA A 262 -34.23 -17.90 9.28
N LEU A 263 -34.62 -19.09 8.83
CA LEU A 263 -33.98 -20.34 9.23
C LEU A 263 -32.49 -20.38 8.84
N ARG A 264 -32.13 -19.87 7.66
CA ARG A 264 -30.72 -19.77 7.26
C ARG A 264 -29.94 -18.85 8.20
N ALA A 265 -30.51 -17.71 8.58
CA ALA A 265 -29.90 -16.81 9.53
C ALA A 265 -29.66 -17.48 10.90
N GLU A 266 -30.65 -18.23 11.40
CA GLU A 266 -30.52 -18.99 12.66
C GLU A 266 -29.39 -20.03 12.57
N LEU A 267 -29.34 -20.81 11.49
CA LEU A 267 -28.31 -21.84 11.30
C LEU A 267 -26.89 -21.25 11.21
N SER A 268 -26.72 -20.15 10.46
CA SER A 268 -25.42 -19.46 10.37
C SER A 268 -25.03 -18.87 11.73
N PHE A 269 -25.97 -18.27 12.46
CA PHE A 269 -25.71 -17.71 13.79
C PHE A 269 -25.38 -18.80 14.83
N ASP A 270 -26.11 -19.91 14.83
CA ASP A 270 -25.81 -21.05 15.70
C ASP A 270 -24.46 -21.67 15.36
N GLY A 271 -24.10 -21.74 14.07
CA GLY A 271 -22.77 -22.12 13.62
C GLY A 271 -21.68 -21.21 14.20
N ALA A 272 -21.90 -19.90 14.16
CA ALA A 272 -21.00 -18.92 14.77
C ALA A 272 -20.86 -19.14 16.28
N ARG A 273 -21.96 -19.43 16.99
CA ARG A 273 -21.97 -19.70 18.44
C ARG A 273 -21.26 -20.99 18.82
N ILE A 274 -21.38 -22.04 17.99
CA ILE A 274 -20.67 -23.31 18.23
C ILE A 274 -19.15 -23.08 18.14
N ALA A 275 -18.73 -22.26 17.18
CA ALA A 275 -17.32 -21.89 17.02
C ALA A 275 -16.84 -20.94 18.13
N GLU A 276 -17.67 -19.98 18.56
CA GLU A 276 -17.37 -19.04 19.63
C GLU A 276 -18.52 -18.98 20.68
N PRO A 277 -18.40 -19.72 21.79
CA PRO A 277 -19.45 -19.79 22.82
C PRO A 277 -19.73 -18.48 23.56
N MET A 278 -18.87 -17.46 23.41
CA MET A 278 -19.07 -16.15 24.04
C MET A 278 -20.14 -15.30 23.34
N ILE A 279 -20.57 -15.66 22.13
CA ILE A 279 -21.61 -14.95 21.39
C ILE A 279 -22.97 -15.15 22.09
N GLN A 280 -23.70 -14.04 22.31
CA GLN A 280 -25.01 -14.12 22.94
C GLN A 280 -26.01 -14.87 22.05
N PRO A 281 -26.85 -15.76 22.61
CA PRO A 281 -27.80 -16.52 21.81
C PRO A 281 -28.85 -15.59 21.17
N LEU A 282 -29.13 -15.82 19.88
CA LEU A 282 -30.17 -15.09 19.17
C LEU A 282 -31.55 -15.64 19.56
N PRO A 283 -32.56 -14.77 19.81
CA PRO A 283 -33.94 -15.22 19.94
C PRO A 283 -34.43 -15.93 18.66
N PRO A 284 -35.26 -16.98 18.77
CA PRO A 284 -35.82 -17.66 17.59
C PRO A 284 -36.56 -16.70 16.66
N LEU A 285 -36.22 -16.73 15.38
CA LEU A 285 -36.76 -15.91 14.30
C LEU A 285 -38.05 -16.56 13.76
N VAL A 286 -39.14 -16.41 14.52
CA VAL A 286 -40.45 -16.95 14.14
C VAL A 286 -41.07 -16.10 13.03
N VAL A 287 -41.13 -16.65 11.82
CA VAL A 287 -41.91 -16.08 10.71
C VAL A 287 -43.29 -16.74 10.65
N TYR A 288 -44.33 -15.91 10.63
CA TYR A 288 -45.72 -16.34 10.46
C TYR A 288 -45.85 -17.18 9.19
N ARG A 289 -46.20 -18.45 9.36
CA ARG A 289 -46.58 -19.34 8.28
C ARG A 289 -48.10 -19.41 8.26
N PRO A 290 -48.79 -18.97 7.20
CA PRO A 290 -50.19 -19.29 7.05
C PRO A 290 -50.29 -20.81 7.01
N THR A 291 -50.99 -21.40 7.98
CA THR A 291 -51.42 -22.79 7.89
C THR A 291 -52.14 -22.95 6.57
N THR A 292 -51.78 -23.99 5.82
CA THR A 292 -52.25 -24.26 4.45
C THR A 292 -53.75 -24.01 4.27
N PRO A 293 -54.20 -23.62 3.05
CA PRO A 293 -55.62 -23.53 2.77
C PRO A 293 -56.24 -24.89 3.05
N VAL A 294 -57.15 -24.91 4.02
CA VAL A 294 -57.92 -26.08 4.37
C VAL A 294 -58.68 -26.53 3.12
N ALA A 295 -58.19 -27.58 2.46
CA ALA A 295 -58.98 -28.40 1.55
C ALA A 295 -59.97 -29.26 2.36
N SER A 296 -60.68 -28.65 3.31
CA SER A 296 -61.85 -29.23 3.97
C SER A 296 -63.03 -28.39 3.58
N THR A 297 -63.78 -28.93 2.64
CA THR A 297 -65.23 -28.83 2.54
C THR A 297 -65.86 -29.09 3.91
N THR A 298 -65.87 -28.09 4.80
CA THR A 298 -66.82 -28.02 5.90
C THR A 298 -67.33 -26.59 6.02
N ILE A 299 -68.49 -26.41 5.41
CA ILE A 299 -69.38 -25.26 5.59
C ILE A 299 -69.75 -25.21 7.07
N GLY A 300 -69.45 -24.10 7.74
CA GLY A 300 -70.03 -23.77 9.05
C GLY A 300 -69.03 -23.83 10.20
N GLY A 301 -68.32 -22.73 10.40
CA GLY A 301 -67.56 -22.49 11.61
C GLY A 301 -66.83 -21.16 11.51
N ASN A 302 -67.05 -20.26 12.46
CA ASN A 302 -66.47 -18.92 12.51
C ASN A 302 -64.95 -18.95 12.68
N ASP A 303 -64.20 -19.31 11.63
CA ASP A 303 -62.76 -19.11 11.58
C ASP A 303 -62.47 -17.61 11.40
N LYS A 304 -62.55 -16.94 12.55
CA LYS A 304 -62.12 -15.57 12.81
C LYS A 304 -60.61 -15.43 12.71
N PHE A 305 -59.97 -15.98 11.67
CA PHE A 305 -58.71 -15.43 11.18
C PHE A 305 -59.03 -14.09 10.50
N SER A 306 -59.37 -13.11 11.34
CA SER A 306 -59.49 -11.73 10.90
C SER A 306 -58.14 -11.34 10.32
N SER A 307 -58.11 -10.93 9.05
CA SER A 307 -56.89 -10.47 8.38
C SER A 307 -56.12 -9.40 9.19
N ALA A 308 -56.80 -8.71 10.11
CA ALA A 308 -56.18 -7.83 11.10
C ALA A 308 -55.18 -8.54 12.04
N THR A 309 -55.45 -9.78 12.48
CA THR A 309 -54.54 -10.53 13.38
C THR A 309 -53.29 -11.02 12.63
N ALA A 310 -53.44 -11.45 11.37
CA ALA A 310 -52.32 -11.84 10.51
C ALA A 310 -51.40 -10.64 10.23
N LEU A 311 -51.99 -9.48 9.89
CA LEU A 311 -51.23 -8.24 9.70
C LEU A 311 -50.48 -7.82 10.96
N ALA A 312 -51.13 -7.89 12.13
CA ALA A 312 -50.50 -7.58 13.41
C ALA A 312 -49.33 -8.53 13.70
N THR A 313 -49.48 -9.83 13.38
CA THR A 313 -48.42 -10.84 13.56
C THR A 313 -47.25 -10.60 12.62
N ILE A 314 -47.49 -10.26 11.35
CA ILE A 314 -46.42 -9.94 10.38
C ILE A 314 -45.66 -8.68 10.82
N LYS A 315 -46.37 -7.64 11.30
CA LYS A 315 -45.74 -6.44 11.86
C LYS A 315 -44.89 -6.77 13.09
N LYS A 316 -45.40 -7.63 13.99
CA LYS A 316 -44.65 -8.10 15.15
C LYS A 316 -43.38 -8.85 14.72
N ASN A 317 -43.48 -9.83 13.82
CA ASN A 317 -42.31 -10.58 13.33
C ASN A 317 -41.28 -9.66 12.67
N LYS A 318 -41.70 -8.65 11.89
CA LYS A 318 -40.79 -7.66 11.32
C LYS A 318 -40.01 -6.92 12.41
N ASN A 319 -40.70 -6.49 13.48
CA ASN A 319 -40.06 -5.83 14.59
C ASN A 319 -39.10 -6.77 15.33
N ASP A 320 -39.51 -8.01 15.60
CA ASP A 320 -38.69 -9.02 16.27
C ASP A 320 -37.41 -9.32 15.45
N ILE A 321 -37.54 -9.51 14.14
CA ILE A 321 -36.40 -9.71 13.23
C ILE A 321 -35.52 -8.46 13.13
N ALA A 322 -36.10 -7.26 13.16
CA ALA A 322 -35.32 -6.02 13.20
C ALA A 322 -34.55 -5.88 14.52
N THR A 323 -35.07 -6.36 15.64
CA THR A 323 -34.32 -6.42 16.91
C THR A 323 -33.19 -7.45 16.85
N ALA A 324 -33.45 -8.64 16.30
CA ALA A 324 -32.43 -9.65 16.07
C ALA A 324 -31.30 -9.13 15.17
N GLN A 325 -31.63 -8.37 14.13
CA GLN A 325 -30.63 -7.73 13.26
C GLN A 325 -29.68 -6.81 14.05
N LYS A 326 -30.21 -6.03 14.99
CA LYS A 326 -29.39 -5.14 15.84
C LYS A 326 -28.43 -5.96 16.70
N THR A 327 -28.88 -7.09 17.24
CA THR A 327 -28.03 -8.01 18.01
C THR A 327 -26.92 -8.61 17.13
N VAL A 328 -27.26 -9.12 15.94
CA VAL A 328 -26.24 -9.65 15.00
C VAL A 328 -25.23 -8.57 14.62
N LYS A 329 -25.68 -7.35 14.31
CA LYS A 329 -24.78 -6.22 14.00
C LYS A 329 -23.91 -5.81 15.18
N PHE A 330 -24.42 -5.91 16.41
CA PHE A 330 -23.63 -5.69 17.60
C PHE A 330 -22.52 -6.75 17.71
N GLU A 331 -22.84 -8.02 17.53
CA GLU A 331 -21.87 -9.12 17.57
C GLU A 331 -20.83 -9.04 16.44
N ILE A 332 -21.22 -8.65 15.22
CA ILE A 332 -20.29 -8.37 14.11
C ILE A 332 -19.28 -7.29 14.52
N ARG A 333 -19.73 -6.18 15.12
CA ARG A 333 -18.83 -5.11 15.58
C ARG A 333 -17.95 -5.55 16.74
N SER A 334 -18.50 -6.34 17.66
CA SER A 334 -17.77 -6.92 18.79
C SER A 334 -16.64 -7.82 18.30
N MET A 335 -16.97 -8.76 17.40
CA MET A 335 -16.01 -9.68 16.79
C MET A 335 -14.96 -8.95 15.95
N GLY A 336 -15.36 -7.98 15.12
CA GLY A 336 -14.44 -7.14 14.38
C GLY A 336 -13.51 -6.31 15.28
N SER A 337 -13.94 -5.95 16.50
CA SER A 337 -13.07 -5.28 17.48
C SER A 337 -12.09 -6.24 18.13
N ARG A 338 -12.50 -7.49 18.42
CA ARG A 338 -11.61 -8.56 18.90
C ARG A 338 -10.52 -8.89 17.88
N ILE A 339 -10.87 -9.04 16.61
CA ILE A 339 -9.90 -9.29 15.53
C ILE A 339 -8.87 -8.17 15.45
N ARG A 340 -9.32 -6.90 15.49
CA ARG A 340 -8.39 -5.75 15.48
C ARG A 340 -7.46 -5.74 16.68
N LEU A 341 -7.94 -6.09 17.87
CA LEU A 341 -7.10 -6.19 19.07
C LEU A 341 -6.07 -7.31 18.93
N LEU A 342 -6.47 -8.49 18.43
CA LEU A 342 -5.55 -9.59 18.15
C LEU A 342 -4.53 -9.25 17.07
N GLN A 343 -4.88 -8.47 16.05
CA GLN A 343 -3.94 -7.99 15.03
C GLN A 343 -2.86 -7.07 15.63
N VAL A 344 -3.24 -6.21 16.57
CA VAL A 344 -2.27 -5.41 17.33
C VAL A 344 -1.35 -6.34 18.13
N ASP A 345 -1.87 -7.33 18.83
CA ASP A 345 -1.05 -8.26 19.62
C ASP A 345 -0.19 -9.18 18.73
N LEU A 346 -0.65 -9.55 17.53
CA LEU A 346 0.12 -10.26 16.51
C LEU A 346 1.33 -9.44 16.07
N SER A 347 1.15 -8.13 15.80
CA SER A 347 2.26 -7.24 15.45
C SER A 347 3.29 -7.08 16.59
N LYS A 348 2.82 -7.06 17.85
CA LYS A 348 3.72 -7.06 19.01
C LYS A 348 4.48 -8.38 19.12
N ALA A 349 3.82 -9.52 18.90
CA ALA A 349 4.47 -10.82 18.91
C ALA A 349 5.52 -10.95 17.78
N GLU A 350 5.24 -10.36 16.61
CA GLU A 350 6.21 -10.27 15.51
C GLU A 350 7.46 -9.47 15.91
N ASN A 351 7.30 -8.31 16.57
CA ASN A 351 8.42 -7.54 17.08
C ASN A 351 9.25 -8.33 18.11
N VAL A 352 8.60 -9.06 19.02
CA VAL A 352 9.30 -9.93 19.99
C VAL A 352 10.08 -11.03 19.29
N ILE A 353 9.56 -11.60 18.20
CA ILE A 353 10.31 -12.57 17.37
C ILE A 353 11.53 -11.90 16.76
N GLN A 354 11.39 -10.70 16.18
CA GLN A 354 12.52 -9.97 15.59
C GLN A 354 13.60 -9.65 16.65
N GLU A 355 13.21 -9.11 17.80
CA GLU A 355 14.13 -8.82 18.91
C GLU A 355 14.86 -10.08 19.40
N THR A 356 14.13 -11.19 19.59
CA THR A 356 14.75 -12.46 20.04
C THR A 356 15.63 -13.10 18.96
N GLU A 357 15.33 -12.92 17.67
CA GLU A 357 16.22 -13.34 16.58
C GLU A 357 17.50 -12.49 16.54
N GLU A 358 17.38 -11.18 16.72
CA GLU A 358 18.53 -10.27 16.83
C GLU A 358 19.41 -10.64 18.03
N GLU A 359 18.82 -10.84 19.21
CA GLU A 359 19.51 -11.33 20.40
C GLU A 359 20.22 -12.66 20.14
N LEU A 360 19.54 -13.62 19.49
CA LEU A 360 20.13 -14.92 19.15
C LEU A 360 21.35 -14.76 18.23
N THR A 361 21.26 -13.90 17.22
CA THR A 361 22.40 -13.63 16.32
C THR A 361 23.54 -12.93 17.04
N LYS A 362 23.24 -12.05 17.99
CA LYS A 362 24.22 -11.36 18.83
C LYS A 362 24.95 -12.35 19.75
N VAL A 363 24.23 -13.16 20.51
CA VAL A 363 24.84 -14.20 21.38
C VAL A 363 25.71 -15.15 20.56
N ARG A 364 25.25 -15.58 19.38
CA ARG A 364 26.04 -16.46 18.50
C ARG A 364 27.31 -15.78 17.98
N ARG A 365 27.26 -14.48 17.70
CA ARG A 365 28.44 -13.69 17.33
C ARG A 365 29.42 -13.59 18.50
N GLU A 366 28.94 -13.29 19.70
CA GLU A 366 29.77 -13.22 20.92
C GLU A 366 30.49 -14.55 21.20
N ILE A 367 29.77 -15.68 21.08
CA ILE A 367 30.37 -17.03 21.19
C ILE A 367 31.44 -17.25 20.11
N TRP A 368 31.18 -16.81 18.89
CA TRP A 368 32.13 -16.93 17.78
C TRP A 368 33.42 -16.16 18.07
N ASP A 369 33.29 -14.91 18.49
CA ASP A 369 34.40 -14.01 18.80
C ASP A 369 35.22 -14.53 19.99
N GLU A 370 34.57 -15.03 21.05
CA GLU A 370 35.23 -15.64 22.20
C GLU A 370 36.11 -16.84 21.79
N ILE A 371 35.59 -17.73 20.94
CA ILE A 371 36.33 -18.92 20.48
C ILE A 371 37.52 -18.52 19.59
N VAL A 372 37.34 -17.52 18.72
CA VAL A 372 38.43 -16.99 17.88
C VAL A 372 39.52 -16.35 18.75
N GLN A 373 39.15 -15.62 19.80
CA GLN A 373 40.07 -14.99 20.73
C GLN A 373 40.86 -16.01 21.58
N ILE A 374 40.22 -17.11 22.02
CA ILE A 374 40.90 -18.21 22.74
C ILE A 374 41.94 -18.89 21.83
N ARG A 375 41.65 -19.02 20.53
CA ARG A 375 42.60 -19.58 19.56
C ARG A 375 43.81 -18.66 19.33
N SER A 376 43.60 -17.36 19.26
CA SER A 376 44.71 -16.40 19.03
C SER A 376 45.62 -16.29 20.25
N SER A 377 45.07 -16.33 21.47
CA SER A 377 45.85 -16.31 22.71
C SER A 377 46.65 -17.60 22.93
N SER A 378 46.05 -18.78 22.70
CA SER A 378 46.75 -20.07 22.85
C SER A 378 47.89 -20.29 21.84
N SER A 379 47.89 -19.59 20.69
CA SER A 379 49.00 -19.65 19.73
C SER A 379 50.19 -18.76 20.12
N SER A 380 50.02 -17.81 21.04
CA SER A 380 51.05 -16.83 21.44
C SER A 380 52.06 -17.42 22.44
N ASP A 381 51.66 -18.37 23.28
CA ASP A 381 52.48 -18.84 24.41
C ASP A 381 53.52 -19.93 24.06
N CYS A 382 53.67 -20.30 22.77
CA CYS A 382 54.62 -21.32 22.33
C CYS A 382 55.85 -20.79 21.55
N ARG A 383 56.05 -19.47 21.46
CA ARG A 383 57.24 -18.87 20.79
C ARG A 383 58.21 -18.23 21.78
N GLY A 384 58.72 -19.06 22.68
CA GLY A 384 59.89 -18.78 23.49
C GLY A 384 61.08 -19.66 23.10
N ALA A 385 61.51 -19.63 21.83
CA ALA A 385 62.90 -19.86 21.40
C ALA A 385 62.99 -19.99 19.86
N VAL A 386 64.08 -19.44 19.33
CA VAL A 386 64.68 -19.70 18.00
C VAL A 386 64.40 -18.65 16.89
N VAL A 387 65.35 -17.70 16.84
CA VAL A 387 66.12 -17.20 15.68
C VAL A 387 65.37 -16.43 14.58
N SER A 388 65.51 -15.09 14.70
CA SER A 388 66.10 -14.19 13.70
C SER A 388 65.87 -14.50 12.22
N GLY A 389 65.11 -13.60 11.59
CA GLY A 389 65.46 -13.06 10.27
C GLY A 389 64.65 -13.59 9.10
N ARG A 390 63.57 -12.87 8.75
CA ARG A 390 63.31 -12.46 7.36
C ARG A 390 62.14 -11.48 7.32
N GLU A 391 62.44 -10.33 6.73
CA GLU A 391 61.51 -9.28 6.35
C GLU A 391 60.45 -9.86 5.40
N CYS A 392 59.17 -9.64 5.73
CA CYS A 392 58.06 -9.92 4.83
C CYS A 392 57.32 -8.61 4.58
N SER A 393 57.52 -8.11 3.37
CA SER A 393 56.89 -6.94 2.76
C SER A 393 55.37 -6.99 2.86
N SER A 394 54.82 -5.89 3.38
CA SER A 394 53.41 -5.51 3.39
C SER A 394 52.82 -5.47 1.97
N LEU A 395 51.85 -6.33 1.72
CA LEU A 395 50.94 -6.26 0.56
C LEU A 395 49.74 -5.41 0.94
N GLU A 396 49.68 -4.20 0.38
CA GLU A 396 48.49 -3.36 0.38
C GLU A 396 47.44 -4.01 -0.53
N VAL A 397 46.31 -4.41 0.04
CA VAL A 397 45.15 -4.92 -0.70
C VAL A 397 44.30 -3.72 -1.12
N ASN A 398 44.42 -3.30 -2.38
CA ASN A 398 43.52 -2.35 -3.01
C ASN A 398 42.13 -2.99 -3.17
N LEU A 399 41.14 -2.43 -2.46
CA LEU A 399 39.74 -2.90 -2.40
C LEU A 399 38.83 -2.26 -3.47
N SER A 400 39.38 -1.68 -4.55
CA SER A 400 38.58 -0.89 -5.52
C SER A 400 37.91 -1.70 -6.64
N GLU A 401 38.17 -3.00 -6.79
CA GLU A 401 37.51 -3.84 -7.81
C GLU A 401 37.21 -5.24 -7.26
N CYS A 402 36.04 -5.40 -6.66
CA CYS A 402 35.45 -6.72 -6.39
C CYS A 402 34.13 -6.84 -7.15
N THR A 403 34.22 -7.12 -8.45
CA THR A 403 33.15 -7.73 -9.23
C THR A 403 33.06 -9.20 -8.85
N LEU A 404 32.38 -9.48 -7.74
CA LEU A 404 31.96 -10.84 -7.38
C LEU A 404 30.87 -11.29 -8.36
N GLU A 405 31.26 -12.06 -9.38
CA GLU A 405 30.32 -12.85 -10.15
C GLU A 405 29.75 -13.95 -9.24
N VAL A 406 28.54 -13.73 -8.70
CA VAL A 406 27.79 -14.73 -7.93
C VAL A 406 27.34 -15.84 -8.89
N PRO A 407 27.87 -17.08 -8.78
CA PRO A 407 27.41 -18.18 -9.61
C PRO A 407 26.10 -18.71 -9.00
N GLY A 408 24.95 -18.44 -9.64
CA GLY A 408 23.70 -19.13 -9.30
C GLY A 408 22.40 -18.33 -9.36
N LEU A 409 22.43 -17.01 -9.52
CA LEU A 409 21.20 -16.18 -9.65
C LEU A 409 20.92 -15.69 -11.09
N GLY A 410 21.74 -16.13 -12.06
CA GLY A 410 21.74 -15.60 -13.43
C GLY A 410 20.72 -16.17 -14.41
N ALA A 411 19.83 -17.08 -13.99
CA ALA A 411 18.86 -17.73 -14.90
C ALA A 411 17.47 -17.07 -14.89
N GLU A 412 16.95 -16.61 -13.75
CA GLU A 412 15.58 -16.05 -13.68
C GLU A 412 15.49 -14.53 -13.88
N ILE A 413 16.61 -13.80 -13.81
CA ILE A 413 16.62 -12.33 -14.02
C ILE A 413 16.82 -11.97 -15.52
N LYS A 414 17.16 -12.94 -16.37
CA LYS A 414 17.44 -12.69 -17.80
C LYS A 414 16.20 -12.34 -18.63
N ASP A 415 14.99 -12.68 -18.18
CA ASP A 415 13.77 -12.40 -18.94
C ASP A 415 13.16 -11.02 -18.65
N LYS A 416 13.47 -10.38 -17.51
CA LYS A 416 13.08 -8.98 -17.25
C LYS A 416 14.10 -7.94 -17.73
N LYS A 417 15.33 -8.37 -18.06
CA LYS A 417 16.43 -7.47 -18.45
C LYS A 417 16.53 -7.21 -19.97
N LYS A 418 15.60 -7.73 -20.78
CA LYS A 418 15.55 -7.48 -22.23
C LYS A 418 14.80 -6.20 -22.64
N GLU A 419 14.06 -5.55 -21.75
CA GLU A 419 13.38 -4.27 -22.05
C GLU A 419 14.07 -3.03 -21.47
N ALA A 420 15.09 -3.16 -20.61
CA ALA A 420 15.78 -2.04 -19.97
C ALA A 420 17.27 -1.88 -20.37
N LYS A 421 17.64 -2.26 -21.59
CA LYS A 421 19.01 -2.11 -22.11
C LYS A 421 19.12 -0.94 -23.08
N LEU A 422 19.26 0.26 -22.53
CA LEU A 422 20.04 1.35 -23.14
C LEU A 422 20.39 2.37 -22.05
N GLY A 423 21.68 2.43 -21.69
CA GLY A 423 22.24 3.56 -20.95
C GLY A 423 22.69 3.31 -19.50
N CYS A 424 23.64 2.41 -19.27
CA CYS A 424 24.47 2.44 -18.06
C CYS A 424 25.92 2.12 -18.44
N LEU A 425 26.71 3.15 -18.73
CA LEU A 425 28.17 3.11 -18.63
C LEU A 425 28.58 4.29 -17.73
N GLY A 426 29.40 3.96 -16.73
CA GLY A 426 29.57 4.75 -15.52
C GLY A 426 30.31 6.08 -15.67
N SER A 427 30.09 6.92 -14.67
CA SER A 427 31.00 8.00 -14.30
C SER A 427 30.96 8.09 -12.78
N GLU A 428 32.12 7.97 -12.13
CA GLU A 428 32.29 8.36 -10.72
C GLU A 428 31.97 9.85 -10.61
N VAL A 429 30.86 10.17 -9.97
CA VAL A 429 30.50 11.54 -9.57
C VAL A 429 30.48 11.58 -8.05
N LEU A 430 31.37 12.39 -7.48
CA LEU A 430 31.46 12.70 -6.06
C LEU A 430 30.10 13.15 -5.50
N PRO A 431 29.78 12.82 -4.23
CA PRO A 431 28.52 13.23 -3.63
C PRO A 431 28.44 14.76 -3.49
N PRO A 432 27.26 15.38 -3.70
CA PRO A 432 27.08 16.79 -3.44
C PRO A 432 27.13 17.09 -1.93
N PRO A 433 27.55 18.31 -1.53
CA PRO A 433 27.61 18.70 -0.13
C PRO A 433 26.22 18.77 0.52
N PRO A 434 26.13 18.65 1.85
CA PRO A 434 24.86 18.70 2.58
C PRO A 434 24.21 20.07 2.44
N TYR A 435 22.95 20.07 1.99
CA TYR A 435 22.09 21.25 1.93
C TYR A 435 21.69 21.68 3.35
N GLU A 436 22.01 22.92 3.74
CA GLU A 436 21.35 23.56 4.87
C GLU A 436 19.97 24.07 4.43
N PRO A 437 18.89 23.86 5.22
CA PRO A 437 17.57 24.36 4.89
C PRO A 437 17.53 25.89 5.01
N SER A 438 17.29 26.54 3.86
CA SER A 438 17.02 27.97 3.73
C SER A 438 15.90 28.41 4.68
N THR A 439 16.27 29.27 5.63
CA THR A 439 15.35 29.97 6.52
C THR A 439 14.67 31.07 5.70
N ALA A 440 13.43 30.86 5.27
CA ALA A 440 12.67 31.89 4.56
C ALA A 440 11.27 32.09 5.15
N MET A 441 11.14 33.25 5.81
CA MET A 441 9.97 34.13 5.90
C MET A 441 8.68 33.59 6.55
N LYS A 442 8.57 33.87 7.86
CA LYS A 442 7.29 34.16 8.50
C LYS A 442 6.74 35.49 7.95
N THR A 443 5.67 35.44 7.17
CA THR A 443 4.79 36.60 6.96
C THR A 443 3.67 36.53 7.99
N SER A 444 3.73 37.43 8.98
CA SER A 444 2.61 37.75 9.86
C SER A 444 1.55 38.50 9.06
N PHE A 445 0.34 37.94 8.96
CA PHE A 445 -0.85 38.69 8.59
C PHE A 445 -1.74 38.78 9.82
N ASP A 446 -1.80 39.97 10.41
CA ASP A 446 -2.85 40.39 11.32
C ASP A 446 -4.04 40.87 10.49
N HIS A 447 -5.23 40.33 10.77
CA HIS A 447 -6.51 41.03 10.64
C HIS A 447 -7.50 40.53 11.69
#